data_AF-A0A2V4CUW4-F1
#
_entry.id   AF-A0A2V4CUW4-F1
#
_cell.length_a   1.000
_cell.length_b   1.000
_cell.length_c   1.000
_cell.angle_alpha   90.00
_cell.angle_beta   90.00
_cell.angle_gamma   90.00
#
_symmetry.space_group_name_H-M   'P 1'
#
loop_
_entity.id
_entity.type
_entity.pdbx_description
1 polymer ?
#
loop_
_entity_poly.entity_id
_entity_poly.type
_entity_poly.pdbx_seq_one_letter_code
_entity_poly.pdbx_strand_id
1 'polypeptide(L)'
;MQTWARFVWNGDSLLPGPFPLDDVRLSSRPLHIEFRRNGRGGLPLDALRLLIPSWDKVQFDPDGFSHREVMDLLLLGAERVCIDIWASDKEIELGHAVTDRVLLRERLPTDLNALYLTDELFPRLKELSHLGPGGVLLVGRKKGDVGFVHDRLPRDILASFDWWLAPDEGNEVSLKNRGSVTGWILDGSRLVGGS
;
A
#
# COMPACT_ATOMS: atom_id res chain seq x y z
N MET A 1 3.57 11.68 11.79
CA MET A 1 3.54 11.12 10.42
C MET A 1 4.35 9.83 10.45
N GLN A 2 3.77 8.72 9.98
CA GLN A 2 4.41 7.40 10.06
C GLN A 2 5.23 7.13 8.80
N THR A 3 6.26 6.27 8.91
CA THR A 3 7.10 5.84 7.78
C THR A 3 7.31 4.34 7.82
N TRP A 4 7.06 3.68 6.69
CA TRP A 4 7.13 2.23 6.52
C TRP A 4 8.20 1.87 5.49
N ALA A 5 9.00 0.84 5.76
CA ALA A 5 10.02 0.34 4.87
C ALA A 5 9.40 -0.53 3.77
N ARG A 6 9.45 -0.04 2.54
CA ARG A 6 8.87 -0.64 1.34
C ARG A 6 9.80 -1.71 0.79
N PHE A 7 9.27 -2.91 0.66
CA PHE A 7 9.92 -4.01 -0.01
C PHE A 7 8.97 -4.74 -0.97
N VAL A 8 9.56 -5.49 -1.88
CA VAL A 8 8.90 -6.43 -2.77
C VAL A 8 9.34 -7.83 -2.37
N TRP A 9 8.36 -8.70 -2.17
CA TRP A 9 8.60 -10.12 -1.94
C TRP A 9 9.22 -10.77 -3.18
N ASN A 10 10.37 -11.42 -3.02
CA ASN A 10 11.07 -12.10 -4.10
C ASN A 10 11.66 -13.44 -3.64
N GLY A 11 10.82 -14.49 -3.66
CA GLY A 11 11.22 -15.83 -3.28
C GLY A 11 11.59 -15.92 -1.79
N ASP A 12 12.88 -16.08 -1.52
CA ASP A 12 13.50 -16.19 -0.19
C ASP A 12 14.11 -14.87 0.31
N SER A 13 13.85 -13.76 -0.39
CA SER A 13 14.39 -12.44 -0.05
C SER A 13 13.40 -11.30 -0.30
N LEU A 14 13.76 -10.12 0.21
CA LEU A 14 13.06 -8.85 0.01
C LEU A 14 13.93 -7.88 -0.80
N LEU A 15 13.33 -7.22 -1.79
CA LEU A 15 13.98 -6.18 -2.61
C LEU A 15 13.38 -4.81 -2.31
N PRO A 16 14.12 -3.68 -2.38
CA PRO A 16 15.52 -3.56 -2.82
C PRO A 16 16.55 -4.10 -1.82
N GLY A 17 17.71 -4.51 -2.37
CA GLY A 17 18.91 -5.00 -1.64
C GLY A 17 18.67 -6.34 -0.96
N PRO A 18 18.81 -7.51 -1.62
CA PRO A 18 18.16 -8.74 -1.19
C PRO A 18 18.40 -9.04 0.29
N PHE A 19 17.41 -8.72 1.12
CA PHE A 19 17.40 -9.03 2.54
C PHE A 19 16.79 -10.43 2.66
N PRO A 20 17.48 -11.39 3.29
CA PRO A 20 16.85 -12.64 3.70
C PRO A 20 15.57 -12.36 4.51
N LEU A 21 14.55 -13.19 4.35
CA LEU A 21 13.25 -12.98 5.01
C LEU A 21 13.35 -12.96 6.54
N ASP A 22 14.33 -13.67 7.10
CA ASP A 22 14.62 -13.78 8.54
C ASP A 22 15.70 -12.79 9.02
N ASP A 23 16.11 -11.84 8.18
CA ASP A 23 17.10 -10.83 8.57
C ASP A 23 16.59 -10.02 9.77
N VAL A 24 17.34 -10.08 10.88
CA VAL A 24 16.98 -9.45 12.16
C VAL A 24 16.71 -7.95 12.02
N ARG A 25 17.34 -7.27 11.04
CA ARG A 25 17.13 -5.83 10.80
C ARG A 25 15.69 -5.52 10.37
N LEU A 26 14.99 -6.46 9.76
CA LEU A 26 13.59 -6.32 9.36
C LEU A 26 12.65 -6.17 10.58
N SER A 27 13.04 -6.67 11.75
CA SER A 27 12.25 -6.53 12.99
C SER A 27 12.34 -5.13 13.62
N SER A 28 13.23 -4.26 13.13
CA SER A 28 13.49 -2.96 13.76
C SER A 28 12.52 -1.85 13.33
N ARG A 29 11.70 -2.07 12.29
CA ARG A 29 10.83 -1.04 11.71
C ARG A 29 9.54 -1.64 11.12
N PRO A 30 8.47 -0.83 10.99
CA PRO A 30 7.29 -1.21 10.22
C PRO A 30 7.63 -1.49 8.75
N LEU A 31 7.13 -2.59 8.22
CA LEU A 31 7.40 -3.08 6.86
C LEU A 31 6.16 -2.99 5.98
N HIS A 32 6.30 -2.45 4.79
CA HIS A 32 5.31 -2.60 3.72
C HIS A 32 5.84 -3.60 2.68
N ILE A 33 5.16 -4.74 2.54
CA ILE A 33 5.59 -5.82 1.65
C ILE A 33 4.62 -5.91 0.47
N GLU A 34 5.15 -5.68 -0.73
CA GLU A 34 4.44 -5.86 -1.99
C GLU A 34 4.64 -7.26 -2.54
N PHE A 35 3.55 -7.89 -2.95
CA PHE A 35 3.59 -8.99 -3.89
C PHE A 35 3.44 -8.41 -5.30
N ARG A 36 4.22 -8.89 -6.28
CA ARG A 36 4.09 -8.50 -7.69
C ARG A 36 3.72 -9.71 -8.51
N ARG A 37 2.48 -10.16 -8.33
CA ARG A 37 1.98 -11.42 -8.91
C ARG A 37 1.40 -11.24 -10.30
N ASN A 38 0.98 -10.02 -10.66
CA ASN A 38 0.22 -9.76 -11.89
C ASN A 38 -0.97 -10.76 -12.03
N GLY A 39 -1.63 -11.06 -10.91
CA GLY A 39 -2.74 -12.02 -10.85
C GLY A 39 -2.35 -13.51 -10.96
N ARG A 40 -1.07 -13.89 -10.85
CA ARG A 40 -0.60 -15.28 -10.95
C ARG A 40 -0.12 -15.83 -9.61
N GLY A 41 -0.56 -17.04 -9.28
CA GLY A 41 -0.13 -17.76 -8.07
C GLY A 41 -0.82 -17.27 -6.78
N GLY A 42 -0.64 -18.01 -5.69
CA GLY A 42 -1.15 -17.66 -4.37
C GLY A 42 -0.12 -16.94 -3.50
N LEU A 43 -0.55 -16.41 -2.36
CA LEU A 43 0.35 -15.92 -1.32
C LEU A 43 1.08 -17.10 -0.66
N PRO A 44 2.36 -16.96 -0.29
CA PRO A 44 3.11 -18.00 0.40
C PRO A 44 2.73 -18.03 1.90
N LEU A 45 1.47 -18.37 2.20
CA LEU A 45 0.88 -18.25 3.54
C LEU A 45 1.66 -19.04 4.61
N ASP A 46 2.22 -20.21 4.25
CA ASP A 46 3.04 -21.01 5.17
C ASP A 46 4.31 -20.29 5.61
N ALA A 47 5.00 -19.62 4.67
CA ALA A 47 6.18 -18.82 4.99
C ALA A 47 5.80 -17.57 5.80
N LEU A 48 4.73 -16.88 5.37
CA LEU A 48 4.25 -15.67 6.05
C LEU A 48 3.83 -15.95 7.50
N ARG A 49 3.19 -17.10 7.76
CA ARG A 49 2.82 -17.51 9.12
C ARG A 49 4.02 -17.62 10.07
N LEU A 50 5.19 -17.98 9.55
CA LEU A 50 6.41 -18.09 10.35
C LEU A 50 7.11 -16.74 10.53
N LEU A 51 6.99 -15.85 9.55
CA LEU A 51 7.75 -14.59 9.49
C LEU A 51 7.02 -13.40 10.11
N ILE A 52 5.70 -13.29 9.93
CA ILE A 52 4.93 -12.16 10.47
C ILE A 52 5.17 -11.97 11.98
N PRO A 53 5.22 -13.03 12.82
CA PRO A 53 5.49 -12.88 14.25
C PRO A 53 6.89 -12.37 14.61
N SER A 54 7.87 -12.47 13.70
CA SER A 54 9.24 -11.99 13.94
C SER A 54 9.46 -10.54 13.49
N TRP A 55 8.50 -9.95 12.78
CA TRP A 55 8.52 -8.54 12.39
C TRP A 55 7.72 -7.69 13.38
N ASP A 56 8.09 -6.42 13.57
CA ASP A 56 7.39 -5.51 14.50
C ASP A 56 5.96 -5.22 14.03
N LYS A 57 5.83 -4.58 12.87
CA LYS A 57 4.56 -4.31 12.20
C LYS A 57 4.71 -4.57 10.72
N VAL A 58 3.69 -5.17 10.11
CA VAL A 58 3.71 -5.45 8.67
C VAL A 58 2.38 -5.11 8.00
N GLN A 59 2.51 -4.45 6.86
CA GLN A 59 1.43 -4.09 5.96
C GLN A 59 1.69 -4.80 4.64
N PHE A 60 0.69 -5.51 4.13
CA PHE A 60 0.82 -6.21 2.87
C PHE A 60 0.05 -5.52 1.76
N ASP A 61 0.68 -5.39 0.58
CA ASP A 61 -0.03 -5.23 -0.68
C ASP A 61 0.00 -6.58 -1.41
N PRO A 62 -1.08 -7.39 -1.35
CA PRO A 62 -1.11 -8.70 -1.97
C PRO A 62 -1.17 -8.64 -3.49
N ASP A 63 -1.30 -7.46 -4.11
CA ASP A 63 -1.58 -7.31 -5.55
C ASP A 63 -2.86 -8.07 -5.97
N GLY A 64 -3.84 -8.04 -5.07
CA GLY A 64 -5.07 -8.80 -5.15
C GLY A 64 -6.31 -7.91 -5.13
N PHE A 65 -7.39 -8.46 -5.68
CA PHE A 65 -8.74 -7.89 -5.72
C PHE A 65 -9.69 -8.61 -4.77
N SER A 66 -9.18 -9.58 -3.98
CA SER A 66 -10.02 -10.48 -3.20
C SER A 66 -9.95 -10.20 -1.70
N HIS A 67 -11.12 -10.03 -1.08
CA HIS A 67 -11.27 -9.93 0.37
C HIS A 67 -10.75 -11.17 1.09
N ARG A 68 -10.77 -12.35 0.47
CA ARG A 68 -10.28 -13.58 1.10
C ARG A 68 -8.79 -13.49 1.41
N GLU A 69 -7.99 -13.03 0.46
CA GLU A 69 -6.54 -12.86 0.67
C GLU A 69 -6.25 -11.78 1.73
N VAL A 70 -7.07 -10.72 1.76
CA VAL A 70 -7.03 -9.69 2.80
C VAL A 70 -7.26 -10.32 4.18
N MET A 71 -8.30 -11.14 4.32
CA MET A 71 -8.62 -11.82 5.58
C MET A 71 -7.56 -12.83 6.00
N ASP A 72 -7.04 -13.63 5.05
CA ASP A 72 -5.98 -14.60 5.34
C ASP A 72 -4.75 -13.90 5.95
N LEU A 73 -4.32 -12.78 5.37
CA LEU A 73 -3.17 -12.00 5.87
C LEU A 73 -3.44 -11.34 7.22
N LEU A 74 -4.65 -10.81 7.44
CA LEU A 74 -5.05 -10.25 8.74
C LEU A 74 -5.06 -11.31 9.84
N LEU A 75 -5.57 -12.51 9.55
CA LEU A 75 -5.58 -13.63 10.48
C LEU A 75 -4.18 -14.12 10.84
N LEU A 76 -3.22 -13.98 9.92
CA LEU A 76 -1.81 -14.26 10.19
C LEU A 76 -1.10 -13.18 11.04
N GLY A 77 -1.79 -12.08 11.36
CA GLY A 77 -1.28 -11.04 12.25
C GLY A 77 -0.77 -9.78 11.53
N ALA A 78 -1.11 -9.57 10.25
CA ALA A 78 -0.80 -8.32 9.58
C ALA A 78 -1.44 -7.13 10.31
N GLU A 79 -0.68 -6.04 10.48
CA GLU A 79 -1.18 -4.78 11.04
C GLU A 79 -2.20 -4.17 10.08
N ARG A 80 -1.92 -4.20 8.78
CA ARG A 80 -2.80 -3.71 7.71
C ARG A 80 -2.65 -4.51 6.43
N VAL A 81 -3.69 -4.48 5.59
CA VAL A 81 -3.63 -5.14 4.27
C VAL A 81 -4.33 -4.27 3.23
N CYS A 82 -3.73 -4.18 2.05
CA CYS A 82 -4.29 -3.43 0.94
C CYS A 82 -5.29 -4.28 0.13
N ILE A 83 -6.30 -3.61 -0.42
CA ILE A 83 -7.15 -4.11 -1.50
C ILE A 83 -7.13 -3.10 -2.65
N ASP A 84 -7.12 -3.59 -3.89
CA ASP A 84 -7.16 -2.72 -5.08
C ASP A 84 -8.41 -1.83 -5.08
N ILE A 85 -8.29 -0.53 -5.42
CA ILE A 85 -9.47 0.36 -5.48
C ILE A 85 -10.45 -0.06 -6.58
N TRP A 86 -9.96 -0.80 -7.58
CA TRP A 86 -10.75 -1.29 -8.71
C TRP A 86 -11.30 -2.70 -8.46
N ALA A 87 -11.12 -3.25 -7.26
CA ALA A 87 -11.89 -4.42 -6.84
C ALA A 87 -13.38 -4.08 -6.84
N SER A 88 -14.23 -5.08 -7.10
CA SER A 88 -15.69 -4.87 -7.06
C SER A 88 -16.10 -4.39 -5.68
N ASP A 89 -17.12 -3.54 -5.60
CA ASP A 89 -17.57 -2.93 -4.33
C ASP A 89 -17.83 -3.97 -3.26
N LYS A 90 -18.43 -5.11 -3.62
CA LYS A 90 -18.64 -6.24 -2.73
C LYS A 90 -17.36 -6.74 -2.07
N GLU A 91 -16.26 -6.84 -2.81
CA GLU A 91 -14.98 -7.30 -2.24
C GLU A 91 -14.38 -6.25 -1.30
N ILE A 92 -14.52 -4.97 -1.63
CA ILE A 92 -14.06 -3.87 -0.78
C ILE A 92 -14.89 -3.80 0.52
N GLU A 93 -16.22 -3.86 0.40
CA GLU A 93 -17.16 -3.88 1.53
C GLU A 93 -16.91 -5.07 2.44
N LEU A 94 -16.73 -6.29 1.88
CA LEU A 94 -16.47 -7.47 2.68
C LEU A 94 -15.15 -7.39 3.43
N GLY A 95 -14.10 -6.86 2.79
CA GLY A 95 -12.81 -6.63 3.47
C GLY A 95 -12.94 -5.62 4.61
N HIS A 96 -13.68 -4.53 4.38
CA HIS A 96 -13.82 -3.44 5.34
C HIS A 96 -14.81 -3.74 6.49
N ALA A 97 -15.91 -4.46 6.22
CA ALA A 97 -16.97 -4.69 7.19
C ALA A 97 -16.50 -5.40 8.46
N VAL A 98 -15.39 -6.15 8.37
CA VAL A 98 -14.83 -6.92 9.48
C VAL A 98 -13.74 -6.14 10.23
N THR A 99 -13.14 -5.10 9.63
CA THR A 99 -11.97 -4.43 10.21
C THR A 99 -11.67 -3.05 9.58
N ASP A 100 -11.13 -2.15 10.39
CA ASP A 100 -10.58 -0.85 9.97
C ASP A 100 -9.13 -0.95 9.43
N ARG A 101 -8.55 -2.15 9.43
CA ARG A 101 -7.16 -2.40 9.02
C ARG A 101 -6.95 -2.57 7.52
N VAL A 102 -8.02 -2.47 6.73
CA VAL A 102 -7.93 -2.52 5.27
C VAL A 102 -7.59 -1.15 4.72
N LEU A 103 -6.73 -1.10 3.70
CA LEU A 103 -6.45 0.11 2.94
C LEU A 103 -6.84 -0.09 1.48
N LEU A 104 -7.46 0.92 0.87
CA LEU A 104 -7.60 0.99 -0.58
C LEU A 104 -6.22 1.26 -1.19
N ARG A 105 -5.87 0.59 -2.30
CA ARG A 105 -4.58 0.77 -2.97
C ARG A 105 -4.76 1.09 -4.44
N GLU A 106 -4.33 2.29 -4.83
CA GLU A 106 -4.28 2.74 -6.21
C GLU A 106 -2.84 2.66 -6.71
N ARG A 107 -2.60 1.85 -7.74
CA ARG A 107 -1.30 1.77 -8.40
C ARG A 107 -1.37 2.52 -9.70
N LEU A 108 -0.80 3.71 -9.70
CA LEU A 108 -0.92 4.68 -10.78
C LEU A 108 -0.50 4.06 -12.12
N PRO A 109 -1.24 4.35 -13.21
CA PRO A 109 -0.92 3.79 -14.52
C PRO A 109 0.39 4.38 -15.07
N THR A 110 1.05 3.62 -15.96
CA THR A 110 2.28 4.09 -16.63
C THR A 110 2.03 5.36 -17.45
N ASP A 111 0.85 5.48 -18.06
CA ASP A 111 0.45 6.61 -18.92
C ASP A 111 -0.45 7.59 -18.16
N LEU A 112 -0.11 7.84 -16.88
CA LEU A 112 -0.78 8.78 -16.00
C LEU A 112 -0.91 10.16 -16.66
N ASN A 113 -2.14 10.65 -16.70
CA ASN A 113 -2.47 11.96 -17.26
C ASN A 113 -3.66 12.58 -16.50
N ALA A 114 -3.99 13.83 -16.83
CA ALA A 114 -5.06 14.56 -16.15
C ALA A 114 -6.46 13.97 -16.39
N LEU A 115 -6.71 13.35 -17.56
CA LEU A 115 -8.02 12.75 -17.87
C LEU A 115 -8.28 11.52 -17.01
N TYR A 116 -7.26 10.66 -16.85
CA TYR A 116 -7.36 9.52 -15.94
C TYR A 116 -7.77 9.97 -14.51
N LEU A 117 -7.22 11.08 -14.04
CA LEU A 117 -7.59 11.63 -12.73
C LEU A 117 -9.05 12.04 -12.66
N THR A 118 -9.53 12.83 -13.64
CA THR A 118 -10.86 13.42 -13.60
C THR A 118 -11.96 12.44 -13.95
N ASP A 119 -11.69 11.50 -14.86
CA ASP A 119 -12.70 10.66 -15.49
C ASP A 119 -12.77 9.27 -14.83
N GLU A 120 -11.69 8.83 -14.20
CA GLU A 120 -11.61 7.51 -13.58
C GLU A 120 -11.35 7.60 -12.07
N LEU A 121 -10.17 8.10 -11.66
CA LEU A 121 -9.72 8.01 -10.26
C LEU A 121 -10.59 8.83 -9.30
N PHE A 122 -10.86 10.11 -9.61
CA PHE A 122 -11.64 10.97 -8.70
C PHE A 122 -13.09 10.50 -8.54
N PRO A 123 -13.82 10.11 -9.60
CA PRO A 123 -15.14 9.49 -9.45
C PRO A 123 -15.09 8.24 -8.57
N ARG A 124 -14.11 7.34 -8.80
CA ARG A 124 -13.98 6.11 -8.01
C ARG A 124 -13.70 6.40 -6.54
N LEU A 125 -12.81 7.34 -6.22
CA LEU A 125 -12.52 7.72 -4.84
C LEU A 125 -13.74 8.34 -4.15
N LYS A 126 -14.55 9.14 -4.87
CA LYS A 126 -15.78 9.70 -4.30
C LYS A 126 -16.79 8.61 -3.94
N GLU A 127 -17.00 7.67 -4.84
CA GLU A 127 -17.85 6.50 -4.59
C GLU A 127 -17.35 5.72 -3.36
N LEU A 128 -16.06 5.38 -3.33
CA LEU A 128 -15.47 4.60 -2.24
C LEU A 128 -15.45 5.34 -0.90
N SER A 129 -15.50 6.68 -0.88
CA SER A 129 -15.56 7.45 0.37
C SER A 129 -16.81 7.19 1.21
N HIS A 130 -17.83 6.55 0.63
CA HIS A 130 -19.08 6.20 1.29
C HIS A 130 -19.23 4.71 1.60
N LEU A 131 -18.35 3.86 1.09
CA LEU A 131 -18.51 2.39 1.09
C LEU A 131 -17.26 1.64 1.56
N GLY A 132 -16.08 2.21 1.31
CA GLY A 132 -14.80 1.55 1.49
C GLY A 132 -14.06 1.95 2.75
N PRO A 133 -12.86 1.36 2.94
CA PRO A 133 -11.97 1.73 4.03
C PRO A 133 -11.61 3.22 4.03
N GLY A 134 -11.39 3.76 5.23
CA GLY A 134 -11.03 5.18 5.42
C GLY A 134 -9.61 5.55 5.00
N GLY A 135 -8.76 4.60 4.60
CA GLY A 135 -7.38 4.87 4.19
C GLY A 135 -7.10 4.49 2.74
N VAL A 136 -6.31 5.33 2.06
CA VAL A 136 -5.91 5.13 0.66
C VAL A 136 -4.38 5.19 0.53
N LEU A 137 -3.81 4.18 -0.10
CA LEU A 137 -2.42 4.11 -0.53
C LEU A 137 -2.29 4.45 -2.01
N LEU A 138 -1.58 5.52 -2.33
CA LEU A 138 -1.15 5.85 -3.70
C LEU A 138 0.25 5.29 -3.97
N VAL A 139 0.36 4.41 -4.95
CA VAL A 139 1.63 3.79 -5.38
C VAL A 139 2.04 4.34 -6.73
N GLY A 140 3.16 5.07 -6.76
CA GLY A 140 3.75 5.59 -8.00
C GLY A 140 4.41 4.49 -8.83
N ARG A 141 4.41 4.68 -10.16
CA ARG A 141 5.20 3.86 -11.10
C ARG A 141 6.38 4.60 -11.70
N LYS A 142 6.36 5.94 -11.65
CA LYS A 142 7.42 6.81 -12.11
C LYS A 142 7.64 7.93 -11.10
N LYS A 143 8.87 8.45 -11.11
CA LYS A 143 9.25 9.67 -10.40
C LYS A 143 8.27 10.81 -10.67
N GLY A 144 7.74 11.39 -9.60
CA GLY A 144 6.81 12.52 -9.64
C GLY A 144 5.33 12.17 -9.72
N ASP A 145 4.95 10.92 -10.00
CA ASP A 145 3.54 10.51 -10.17
C ASP A 145 2.71 10.82 -8.92
N VAL A 146 3.21 10.38 -7.76
CA VAL A 146 2.49 10.54 -6.48
C VAL A 146 2.27 12.01 -6.16
N GLY A 147 3.28 12.86 -6.35
CA GLY A 147 3.15 14.30 -6.17
C GLY A 147 2.17 14.91 -7.16
N PHE A 148 2.23 14.49 -8.43
CA PHE A 148 1.32 14.96 -9.49
C PHE A 148 -0.14 14.70 -9.14
N VAL A 149 -0.46 13.49 -8.67
CA VAL A 149 -1.83 13.09 -8.30
C VAL A 149 -2.27 13.77 -7.02
N HIS A 150 -1.50 13.64 -5.94
CA HIS A 150 -1.91 14.13 -4.63
C HIS A 150 -2.14 15.64 -4.61
N ASP A 151 -1.30 16.43 -5.30
CA ASP A 151 -1.46 17.88 -5.38
C ASP A 151 -2.68 18.34 -6.22
N ARG A 152 -3.31 17.43 -6.95
CA ARG A 152 -4.49 17.68 -7.78
C ARG A 152 -5.77 17.10 -7.20
N LEU A 153 -5.69 16.36 -6.10
CA LEU A 153 -6.87 15.83 -5.43
C LEU A 153 -7.81 17.00 -5.04
N PRO A 154 -9.10 16.91 -5.42
CA PRO A 154 -10.13 17.79 -4.90
C PRO A 154 -10.14 17.78 -3.36
N ARG A 155 -10.45 18.94 -2.75
CA ARG A 155 -10.38 19.10 -1.27
C ARG A 155 -11.31 18.16 -0.52
N ASP A 156 -12.49 17.90 -1.09
CA ASP A 156 -13.46 16.94 -0.57
C ASP A 156 -12.86 15.53 -0.52
N ILE A 157 -12.29 15.05 -1.63
CA ILE A 157 -11.61 13.74 -1.67
C ILE A 157 -10.42 13.71 -0.71
N LEU A 158 -9.60 14.77 -0.70
CA LEU A 158 -8.43 14.85 0.17
C LEU A 158 -8.80 14.76 1.65
N ALA A 159 -9.94 15.31 2.06
CA ALA A 159 -10.41 15.28 3.44
C ALA A 159 -11.11 13.96 3.83
N SER A 160 -11.54 13.15 2.86
CA SER A 160 -12.30 11.92 3.11
C SER A 160 -11.44 10.71 3.51
N PHE A 161 -10.11 10.79 3.34
CA PHE A 161 -9.24 9.62 3.51
C PHE A 161 -7.98 9.93 4.33
N ASP A 162 -7.49 8.90 5.01
CA ASP A 162 -6.13 8.81 5.53
C ASP A 162 -5.17 8.46 4.39
N TRP A 163 -4.35 9.43 3.97
CA TRP A 163 -3.47 9.27 2.80
C TRP A 163 -2.12 8.65 3.16
N TRP A 164 -1.84 7.55 2.48
CA TRP A 164 -0.56 6.86 2.47
C TRP A 164 0.07 6.99 1.10
N LEU A 165 1.36 7.32 1.06
CA LEU A 165 2.06 7.63 -0.19
C LEU A 165 3.28 6.71 -0.36
N ALA A 166 3.36 6.03 -1.49
CA ALA A 166 4.49 5.22 -1.92
C ALA A 166 5.09 5.77 -3.23
N PRO A 167 5.93 6.82 -3.18
CA PRO A 167 6.62 7.35 -4.35
C PRO A 167 7.59 6.32 -4.95
N ASP A 168 7.75 6.36 -6.27
CA ASP A 168 8.68 5.47 -6.99
C ASP A 168 10.15 5.81 -6.68
N GLU A 169 10.46 7.08 -6.38
CA GLU A 169 11.81 7.52 -6.01
C GLU A 169 12.30 6.94 -4.67
N GLY A 170 11.39 6.34 -3.91
CA GLY A 170 11.67 5.73 -2.61
C GLY A 170 11.98 6.73 -1.49
N ASN A 171 11.70 8.02 -1.68
CA ASN A 171 11.86 9.07 -0.67
C ASN A 171 10.58 9.91 -0.60
N GLU A 172 10.44 10.69 0.47
CA GLU A 172 9.37 11.70 0.54
C GLU A 172 9.48 12.68 -0.63
N VAL A 173 8.34 13.09 -1.18
CA VAL A 173 8.25 14.11 -2.22
C VAL A 173 7.66 15.40 -1.68
N SER A 174 8.00 16.53 -2.30
CA SER A 174 7.39 17.81 -1.95
C SER A 174 5.93 17.84 -2.40
N LEU A 175 5.03 18.23 -1.49
CA LEU A 175 3.59 18.31 -1.72
C LEU A 175 3.08 19.69 -1.33
N LYS A 176 2.08 20.20 -2.06
CA LYS A 176 1.37 21.42 -1.71
C LYS A 176 0.60 21.28 -0.40
N ASN A 177 -0.02 20.11 -0.18
CA ASN A 177 -0.87 19.84 0.98
C ASN A 177 -0.29 18.73 1.86
N ARG A 178 0.95 18.86 2.34
CA ARG A 178 1.60 17.81 3.17
C ARG A 178 0.82 17.45 4.44
N GLY A 179 0.01 18.38 4.98
CA GLY A 179 -0.77 18.17 6.20
C GLY A 179 -1.85 17.09 6.11
N SER A 180 -2.27 16.69 4.91
CA SER A 180 -3.24 15.60 4.71
C SER A 180 -2.60 14.21 4.65
N VAL A 181 -1.27 14.12 4.72
CA VAL A 181 -0.54 12.84 4.61
C VAL A 181 -0.44 12.17 5.98
N THR A 182 -1.04 10.98 6.09
CA THR A 182 -0.99 10.14 7.28
C THR A 182 0.37 9.44 7.42
N GLY A 183 0.90 8.93 6.31
CA GLY A 183 2.21 8.29 6.32
C GLY A 183 2.84 8.00 4.95
N TRP A 184 4.10 7.60 4.99
CA TRP A 184 4.93 7.31 3.82
C TRP A 184 5.38 5.86 3.79
N ILE A 185 5.53 5.35 2.57
CA ILE A 185 6.05 4.02 2.27
C ILE A 185 7.27 4.22 1.36
N LEU A 186 8.46 4.11 1.94
CA LEU A 186 9.73 4.58 1.35
C LEU A 186 10.72 3.42 1.17
N ASP A 187 11.81 3.65 0.44
CA ASP A 187 12.81 2.62 0.12
C ASP A 187 13.26 1.84 1.37
N GLY A 188 12.91 0.56 1.42
CA GLY A 188 13.21 -0.28 2.58
C GLY A 188 14.71 -0.50 2.79
N SER A 189 15.48 -0.60 1.71
CA SER A 189 16.93 -0.83 1.81
C SER A 189 17.65 0.34 2.47
N ARG A 190 17.23 1.58 2.19
CA ARG A 190 17.78 2.78 2.86
C ARG A 190 17.35 2.85 4.32
N LEU A 191 16.10 2.50 4.61
CA LEU A 191 15.56 2.59 5.97
C LEU A 191 16.08 1.50 6.90
N VAL A 192 16.30 0.29 6.39
CA VAL A 192 16.72 -0.89 7.17
C VAL A 192 18.22 -1.12 7.08
N GLY A 193 18.85 -0.83 5.95
CA GLY A 193 20.28 -1.04 5.72
C GLY A 193 21.20 -0.05 6.45
N GLY A 194 20.66 1.11 6.87
CA GLY A 194 21.45 2.20 7.43
C GLY A 194 22.15 3.01 6.31
N SER A 195 22.02 4.32 6.38
CA SER A 195 22.82 5.29 5.62
C SER A 195 24.21 5.45 6.21
#